data_AF-A0A7C6DVD5-F1
#
_entry.id   AF-A0A7C6DVD5-F1
#
_cell.length_a   1.000
_cell.length_b   1.000
_cell.length_c   1.000
_cell.angle_alpha   90.00
_cell.angle_beta   90.00
_cell.angle_gamma   90.00
#
_symmetry.space_group_name_H-M   'P 1'
#
loop_
_entity.id
_entity.type
_entity.pdbx_description
1 polymer ?
#
loop_
_entity_poly.entity_id
_entity_poly.type
_entity_poly.pdbx_seq_one_letter_code
_entity_poly.pdbx_strand_id
1 'polypeptide(L)'
;MKLSFLSLLSTITPNGAGGEVTEYNHPDRLGARLITNQTLGTVSEQAHLPFGRPLNAESSLTTNNRRFTSYDRSAATGLDYAINRTYDSKLGR
;
A
#
# COMPACT_ATOMS: atom_id res chain seq x y z
N MET A 1 -3.66 24.24 -8.46
CA MET A 1 -2.70 23.46 -7.66
C MET A 1 -2.88 21.99 -8.02
N LYS A 2 -2.00 21.42 -8.85
CA LYS A 2 -2.11 20.03 -9.29
C LYS A 2 -1.29 19.18 -8.31
N LEU A 3 -1.99 18.48 -7.41
CA LEU A 3 -1.37 17.52 -6.51
C LEU A 3 -0.95 16.33 -7.38
N SER A 4 0.35 16.20 -7.68
CA SER A 4 0.90 15.00 -8.30
C SER A 4 1.06 13.97 -7.20
N PHE A 5 0.20 12.94 -7.20
CA PHE A 5 0.38 11.77 -6.34
C PHE A 5 1.55 10.97 -6.89
N LEU A 6 2.62 10.86 -6.11
CA LEU A 6 3.78 10.07 -6.48
C LEU A 6 3.45 8.59 -6.27
N SER A 7 3.27 7.85 -7.36
CA SER A 7 2.98 6.41 -7.30
C SER A 7 4.27 5.60 -7.16
N LEU A 8 4.31 4.68 -6.20
CA LEU A 8 5.36 3.68 -6.07
C LEU A 8 5.08 2.55 -7.05
N LEU A 9 5.94 2.34 -8.05
CA LEU A 9 5.70 1.35 -9.10
C LEU A 9 6.18 -0.07 -8.74
N SER A 10 7.29 -0.18 -8.01
CA SER A 10 7.81 -1.47 -7.57
C SER A 10 8.61 -1.36 -6.28
N THR A 11 8.72 -2.48 -5.58
CA THR A 11 9.51 -2.65 -4.35
C THR A 11 10.32 -3.93 -4.45
N ILE A 12 11.61 -3.84 -4.13
CA ILE A 12 12.52 -4.99 -4.08
C ILE A 12 12.86 -5.23 -2.62
N THR A 13 12.63 -6.45 -2.13
CA THR A 13 12.91 -6.84 -0.75
C THR A 13 13.69 -8.16 -0.70
N PRO A 14 14.62 -8.35 0.25
CA PRO A 14 15.29 -9.64 0.42
C PRO A 14 14.30 -10.76 0.78
N ASN A 15 14.46 -11.94 0.19
CA ASN A 15 13.56 -13.08 0.39
C ASN A 15 13.95 -13.99 1.58
N GLY A 16 15.02 -13.65 2.32
CA GLY A 16 15.53 -14.44 3.45
C GLY A 16 16.31 -15.71 3.07
N ALA A 17 16.42 -16.05 1.78
CA ALA A 17 17.12 -17.23 1.24
C ALA A 17 18.26 -16.83 0.29
N GLY A 18 18.80 -15.62 0.43
CA GLY A 18 19.89 -15.10 -0.41
C GLY A 18 19.44 -14.58 -1.79
N GLY A 19 18.14 -14.41 -2.01
CA GLY A 19 17.57 -13.77 -3.20
C GLY A 19 16.71 -12.55 -2.85
N GLU A 20 16.03 -12.02 -3.87
CA GLU A 20 15.15 -10.85 -3.78
C GLU A 20 13.74 -11.19 -4.27
N VAL A 21 12.73 -10.48 -3.77
CA VAL A 21 11.36 -10.45 -4.28
C VAL A 21 11.05 -9.04 -4.76
N THR A 22 10.68 -8.92 -6.03
CA THR A 22 10.11 -7.69 -6.61
C THR A 22 8.59 -7.79 -6.60
N GLU A 23 7.96 -6.82 -5.95
CA GLU A 23 6.53 -6.53 -6.04
C GLU A 23 6.32 -5.40 -7.04
N TYR A 24 5.27 -5.50 -7.85
CA TYR A 24 4.83 -4.51 -8.82
C TYR A 24 3.44 -4.02 -8.40
N ASN A 25 3.32 -2.71 -8.21
CA ASN A 25 2.06 -2.09 -7.80
C ASN A 25 1.27 -1.63 -9.02
N HIS A 26 -0.02 -1.96 -9.02
CA HIS A 26 -0.99 -1.53 -10.01
C HIS A 26 -1.94 -0.53 -9.34
N PRO A 27 -1.63 0.78 -9.40
CA PRO A 27 -2.38 1.79 -8.69
C PRO A 27 -3.69 2.16 -9.36
N ASP A 28 -4.67 2.57 -8.56
CA ASP A 28 -5.79 3.38 -8.97
C ASP A 28 -5.50 4.88 -8.70
N ARG A 29 -6.54 5.71 -8.61
CA ARG A 29 -6.40 7.15 -8.35
C ARG A 29 -5.83 7.45 -6.95
N LEU A 30 -6.06 6.59 -5.97
CA LEU A 30 -5.79 6.87 -4.55
C LEU A 30 -4.75 5.93 -3.95
N GLY A 31 -4.41 4.79 -4.55
CA GLY A 31 -3.38 3.89 -4.00
C GLY A 31 -3.13 2.66 -4.86
N ALA A 32 -2.28 1.74 -4.39
CA ALA A 32 -2.14 0.44 -5.02
C ALA A 32 -3.46 -0.34 -4.88
N ARG A 33 -4.01 -0.86 -5.99
CA ARG A 33 -5.20 -1.72 -5.94
C ARG A 33 -4.83 -3.20 -6.03
N LEU A 34 -3.91 -3.51 -6.93
CA LEU A 34 -3.41 -4.87 -7.13
C LEU A 34 -1.89 -4.85 -7.00
N ILE A 35 -1.32 -5.89 -6.40
CA ILE A 35 0.12 -6.06 -6.27
C ILE A 35 0.46 -7.46 -6.73
N THR A 36 1.37 -7.56 -7.69
CA THR A 36 1.86 -8.83 -8.25
C THR A 36 3.34 -8.96 -7.96
N ASN A 37 3.85 -10.17 -7.78
CA ASN A 37 5.29 -10.37 -7.69
C ASN A 37 5.87 -11.08 -8.92
N GLN A 38 7.20 -11.08 -9.02
CA GLN A 38 7.95 -11.72 -10.10
C GLN A 38 7.82 -13.26 -10.15
N THR A 39 7.36 -13.88 -9.08
CA THR A 39 7.17 -15.33 -8.98
C THR A 39 5.74 -15.67 -9.40
N LEU A 40 5.56 -16.73 -10.18
CA LEU A 40 4.22 -17.15 -10.63
C LEU A 40 3.36 -17.54 -9.41
N GLY A 41 2.29 -16.79 -9.12
CA GLY A 41 1.17 -17.29 -8.32
C GLY A 41 0.66 -16.43 -7.16
N THR A 42 1.33 -15.33 -6.79
CA THR A 42 0.85 -14.48 -5.68
C THR A 42 0.42 -13.10 -6.14
N VAL A 43 -0.86 -12.82 -5.90
CA VAL A 43 -1.50 -11.53 -6.12
C VAL A 43 -2.09 -11.06 -4.80
N SER A 44 -1.83 -9.81 -4.44
CA SER A 44 -2.43 -9.15 -3.28
C SER A 44 -3.36 -8.05 -3.75
N GLU A 45 -4.60 -8.06 -3.27
CA GLU A 45 -5.53 -6.94 -3.46
C GLU A 45 -5.51 -6.02 -2.24
N GLN A 46 -5.49 -4.72 -2.50
CA GLN A 46 -5.70 -3.67 -1.51
C GLN A 46 -6.98 -2.89 -1.87
N ALA A 47 -8.07 -3.12 -1.13
CA ALA A 47 -9.37 -2.50 -1.28
C ALA A 47 -9.84 -1.86 0.04
N HIS A 48 -10.18 -0.58 -0.01
CA HIS A 48 -10.60 0.20 1.15
C HIS A 48 -11.96 0.88 0.97
N LEU A 49 -12.62 1.22 2.08
CA LEU A 49 -13.76 2.14 2.10
C LEU A 49 -13.32 3.56 1.66
N PRO A 50 -14.24 4.49 1.35
CA PRO A 50 -13.90 5.79 0.76
C PRO A 50 -12.86 6.64 1.54
N PHE A 51 -12.72 6.41 2.85
CA PHE A 51 -11.75 7.11 3.72
C PHE A 51 -10.51 6.27 4.06
N GLY A 52 -10.16 5.27 3.24
CA GLY A 52 -8.93 4.50 3.38
C GLY A 52 -8.96 3.41 4.45
N ARG A 53 -10.13 3.13 5.05
CA ARG A 53 -10.32 2.02 5.99
C ARG A 53 -10.25 0.70 5.21
N PRO A 54 -9.29 -0.18 5.51
CA PRO A 54 -9.09 -1.42 4.75
C PRO A 54 -10.31 -2.33 4.92
N LEU A 55 -10.66 -3.05 3.86
CA LEU A 55 -11.61 -4.15 3.94
C LEU A 55 -10.91 -5.39 4.50
N ASN A 56 -11.62 -6.18 5.31
CA ASN A 56 -11.06 -7.34 6.00
C ASN A 56 -10.57 -8.45 5.05
N ALA A 57 -10.96 -8.40 3.77
CA ALA A 57 -10.59 -9.37 2.75
C ALA A 57 -9.24 -9.07 2.08
N GLU A 58 -8.53 -8.01 2.48
CA GLU A 58 -7.22 -7.71 1.92
C GLU A 58 -6.17 -8.74 2.27
N SER A 59 -5.36 -9.10 1.28
CA SER A 59 -4.27 -10.06 1.44
C SER A 59 -3.13 -9.45 2.26
N SER A 60 -2.56 -10.25 3.16
CA SER A 60 -1.35 -9.92 3.92
C SER A 60 -0.05 -10.30 3.20
N LEU A 61 -0.15 -10.70 1.92
CA LEU A 61 0.97 -11.21 1.11
C LEU A 61 1.82 -10.11 0.46
N THR A 62 1.71 -8.86 0.93
CA THR A 62 2.49 -7.72 0.41
C THR A 62 3.15 -6.95 1.53
N THR A 63 4.36 -6.47 1.26
CA THR A 63 5.11 -5.58 2.14
C THR A 63 4.73 -4.10 1.95
N ASN A 64 3.92 -3.78 0.94
CA ASN A 64 3.49 -2.42 0.65
C ASN A 64 2.43 -1.95 1.67
N ASN A 65 2.81 -0.97 2.49
CA ASN A 65 1.93 -0.34 3.49
C ASN A 65 1.26 0.95 2.99
N ARG A 66 1.48 1.39 1.75
CA ARG A 66 0.91 2.63 1.16
C ARG A 66 -0.47 2.38 0.55
N ARG A 67 -1.43 2.07 1.43
CA ARG A 67 -2.78 1.61 1.04
C ARG A 67 -3.72 2.73 0.61
N PHE A 68 -3.50 3.96 1.08
CA PHE A 68 -4.39 5.09 0.83
C PHE A 68 -3.62 6.40 0.67
N THR A 69 -3.90 7.13 -0.39
CA THR A 69 -3.33 8.44 -0.74
C THR A 69 -1.80 8.49 -0.79
N SER A 70 -1.15 7.38 -1.13
CA SER A 70 0.32 7.22 -1.19
C SER A 70 1.08 7.43 0.14
N TYR A 71 0.36 7.56 1.26
CA TYR A 71 0.95 7.76 2.57
C TYR A 71 1.35 6.44 3.21
N ASP A 72 2.42 6.50 4.01
CA ASP A 72 2.94 5.34 4.71
C ASP A 72 2.08 5.04 5.94
N ARG A 73 1.58 3.80 6.04
CA ARG A 73 0.78 3.35 7.19
C ARG A 73 1.67 2.72 8.25
N SER A 74 1.55 3.22 9.47
CA SER A 74 2.19 2.61 10.63
C SER A 74 1.48 1.31 11.02
N ALA A 75 2.23 0.21 11.11
CA ALA A 75 1.70 -1.05 11.64
C ALA A 75 1.36 -0.98 13.14
N ALA A 76 2.00 -0.05 13.89
CA ALA A 76 1.81 0.08 15.33
C ALA A 76 0.54 0.86 15.69
N THR A 77 0.20 1.91 14.92
CA THR A 77 -0.92 2.81 15.24
C THR A 77 -2.07 2.72 14.24
N GLY A 78 -1.81 2.23 13.02
CA GLY A 78 -2.77 2.27 11.92
C GLY A 78 -3.02 3.66 11.33
N LEU A 79 -2.24 4.67 11.74
CA LEU A 79 -2.31 6.03 11.20
C LEU A 79 -1.46 6.13 9.93
N ASP A 80 -1.96 6.91 8.98
CA ASP A 80 -1.27 7.24 7.73
C ASP A 80 -0.50 8.55 7.90
N TYR A 81 0.81 8.54 7.61
CA TYR A 81 1.63 9.75 7.71
C TYR A 81 1.62 10.53 6.39
N ALA A 82 0.99 11.70 6.43
CA ALA A 82 1.09 12.71 5.40
C ALA A 82 2.17 13.74 5.78
N ILE A 83 2.68 14.49 4.80
CA ILE A 83 3.68 15.53 5.10
C ILE A 83 3.09 16.52 6.11
N ASN A 84 3.72 16.57 7.29
CA ASN A 84 3.35 17.39 8.45
C ASN A 84 1.97 17.09 9.05
N ARG A 85 1.37 15.92 8.78
CA ARG A 85 0.06 15.52 9.34
C ARG A 85 -0.04 14.00 9.53
N THR A 86 -0.89 13.57 10.45
CA THR A 86 -1.31 12.17 10.57
C THR A 86 -2.79 12.05 10.25
N TYR A 87 -3.18 10.98 9.56
CA TYR A 87 -4.55 10.71 9.16
C TYR A 87 -5.07 9.41 9.79
N ASP A 88 -6.26 9.46 10.38
CA ASP A 88 -6.98 8.30 10.87
C ASP A 88 -8.11 7.91 9.90
N SER A 89 -7.91 6.82 9.18
CA SER A 89 -8.87 6.27 8.22
C SER A 89 -10.20 5.80 8.86
N LYS A 90 -10.23 5.55 10.17
CA LYS A 90 -11.46 5.21 10.90
C LYS A 90 -12.33 6.43 11.14
N LEU A 91 -11.70 7.61 11.22
CA LEU A 91 -12.33 8.89 11.54
C LEU A 91 -12.44 9.83 10.33
N GLY A 92 -11.74 9.50 9.24
CA GLY A 92 -11.71 10.28 8.02
C GLY A 92 -10.94 11.60 8.11
N ARG A 93 -10.00 11.74 9.07
CA ARG A 93 -9.26 12.99 9.32
C ARG A 93 -7.88 12.75 9.92
#